data_AF-A0A838QP34-F1
#
_entry.id   AF-A0A838QP34-F1
#
_cell.length_a   1.000
_cell.length_b   1.000
_cell.length_c   1.000
_cell.angle_alpha   90.00
_cell.angle_beta   90.00
_cell.angle_gamma   90.00
#
_symmetry.space_group_name_H-M   'P 1'
#
loop_
_entity.id
_entity.type
_entity.pdbx_description
1 polymer ?
#
loop_
_entity_poly.entity_id
_entity_poly.type
_entity_poly.pdbx_seq_one_letter_code
_entity_poly.pdbx_strand_id
1 'polypeptide(L)'
;MPPSAPVSPAITARIIHAALVLGIVLFWAVAWYGGTSSLPVSAVPDRRVLYLGLFLVSAVLFGAAMYTAGRLTPASPGTSQDDWWRANLGRVVGIWALVETPALLGTIAYLLTLDFRSLIAPFTGLLLFVNYRPSRLAER
;
A
#
# COMPACT_ATOMS: atom_id res chain seq x y z
N MET A 1 26.97 -22.56 -18.61
CA MET A 1 25.88 -21.58 -18.82
C MET A 1 26.44 -20.22 -18.47
N PRO A 2 26.40 -19.22 -19.36
CA PRO A 2 26.74 -17.85 -18.97
C PRO A 2 25.79 -17.38 -17.86
N PRO A 3 26.28 -16.63 -16.85
CA PRO A 3 25.41 -16.09 -15.81
C PRO A 3 24.35 -15.20 -16.46
N SER A 4 23.09 -15.38 -16.06
CA SER A 4 21.99 -14.53 -16.49
C SER A 4 22.32 -13.08 -16.13
N ALA A 5 22.12 -12.16 -17.08
CA ALA A 5 22.29 -10.74 -16.83
C ALA A 5 21.42 -10.33 -15.63
N PRO A 6 21.93 -9.49 -14.70
CA PRO A 6 21.15 -9.06 -13.54
C PRO A 6 19.88 -8.33 -14.00
N VAL A 7 18.73 -8.72 -13.44
CA VAL A 7 17.43 -8.12 -13.75
C VAL A 7 17.44 -6.64 -13.36
N SER A 8 16.91 -5.78 -14.23
CA SER A 8 16.81 -4.34 -13.95
C SER A 8 16.03 -4.10 -12.63
N PRO A 9 16.59 -3.31 -11.70
CA PRO A 9 15.90 -2.90 -10.47
C PRO A 9 14.57 -2.20 -10.72
N ALA A 10 14.44 -1.45 -11.82
CA ALA A 10 13.18 -0.83 -12.21
C ALA A 10 12.10 -1.86 -12.58
N ILE A 11 12.48 -2.97 -13.23
CA ILE A 11 11.56 -4.09 -13.50
C ILE A 11 11.12 -4.74 -12.20
N THR A 12 12.06 -5.00 -11.29
CA THR A 12 11.78 -5.55 -9.96
C THR A 12 10.79 -4.68 -9.20
N ALA A 13 10.98 -3.35 -9.21
CA ALA A 13 10.08 -2.39 -8.58
C ALA A 13 8.64 -2.46 -9.15
N ARG A 14 8.49 -2.60 -10.47
CA ARG A 14 7.18 -2.75 -11.12
C ARG A 14 6.49 -4.04 -10.74
N ILE A 15 7.23 -5.14 -10.67
CA ILE A 15 6.69 -6.45 -10.26
C ILE A 15 6.19 -6.38 -8.81
N ILE A 16 6.99 -5.84 -7.90
CA ILE A 16 6.61 -5.70 -6.49
C ILE A 16 5.37 -4.82 -6.36
N HIS A 17 5.36 -3.64 -6.97
CA HIS A 17 4.21 -2.73 -6.91
C HIS A 17 2.93 -3.37 -7.45
N ALA A 18 3.02 -4.04 -8.60
CA ALA A 18 1.88 -4.74 -9.20
C ALA A 18 1.38 -5.88 -8.31
N ALA A 19 2.27 -6.64 -7.68
CA ALA A 19 1.91 -7.71 -6.75
C ALA A 19 1.17 -7.18 -5.52
N LEU A 20 1.61 -6.07 -4.94
CA LEU A 20 0.95 -5.43 -3.78
C LEU A 20 -0.44 -4.92 -4.16
N VAL A 21 -0.57 -4.21 -5.28
CA VAL A 21 -1.87 -3.73 -5.78
C VAL A 21 -2.81 -4.91 -6.04
N LEU A 22 -2.33 -5.96 -6.69
CA LEU A 22 -3.10 -7.17 -6.94
C LEU A 22 -3.53 -7.83 -5.63
N GLY A 23 -2.64 -7.91 -4.64
CA GLY A 23 -2.95 -8.43 -3.31
C GLY A 23 -4.11 -7.69 -2.64
N ILE A 24 -4.08 -6.35 -2.64
CA ILE A 24 -5.17 -5.51 -2.12
C ILE A 24 -6.48 -5.78 -2.87
N VAL A 25 -6.45 -5.83 -4.19
CA VAL A 25 -7.65 -6.07 -5.02
C VAL A 25 -8.23 -7.46 -4.77
N LEU A 26 -7.39 -8.49 -4.68
CA LEU A 26 -7.82 -9.85 -4.37
C LEU A 26 -8.43 -9.94 -2.97
N PHE A 27 -7.80 -9.31 -1.98
CA PHE A 27 -8.31 -9.29 -0.62
C PHE A 27 -9.66 -8.59 -0.55
N TRP A 28 -9.83 -7.50 -1.30
CA TRP A 28 -11.11 -6.82 -1.43
C TRP A 28 -12.17 -7.69 -2.11
N ALA A 29 -11.83 -8.42 -3.18
CA ALA A 29 -12.73 -9.35 -3.84
C ALA A 29 -13.18 -10.49 -2.92
N VAL A 30 -12.26 -11.04 -2.11
CA VAL A 30 -12.57 -12.05 -1.09
C VAL A 30 -13.48 -11.47 -0.01
N ALA A 31 -13.18 -10.26 0.48
CA ALA A 31 -14.00 -9.58 1.48
C ALA A 31 -15.43 -9.31 0.98
N TRP A 32 -15.55 -8.95 -0.30
CA TRP A 32 -16.84 -8.73 -0.97
C TRP A 32 -17.64 -10.03 -1.10
N TYR A 33 -17.00 -11.11 -1.57
CA TYR A 33 -17.67 -12.39 -1.81
C TYR A 33 -18.02 -13.14 -0.51
N GLY A 34 -17.11 -13.15 0.46
CA GLY A 34 -17.26 -13.86 1.74
C GLY A 34 -18.10 -13.11 2.79
N GLY A 35 -18.57 -11.91 2.49
CA GLY A 35 -19.28 -11.04 3.42
C GLY A 35 -20.57 -11.62 4.01
N THR A 36 -21.15 -12.66 3.42
CA THR A 36 -22.43 -13.24 3.86
C THR A 36 -22.41 -13.90 5.24
N SER A 37 -21.22 -14.20 5.79
CA SER A 37 -21.05 -14.85 7.11
C SER A 37 -20.55 -13.90 8.20
N SER A 38 -20.57 -12.60 7.95
CA SER A 38 -20.03 -11.57 8.84
C SER A 38 -20.98 -11.20 9.98
N LEU A 39 -20.43 -10.62 11.05
CA LEU A 39 -21.25 -10.08 12.13
C LEU A 39 -21.82 -8.72 11.69
N PRO A 40 -23.11 -8.43 11.96
CA PRO A 40 -23.62 -7.10 11.73
C PRO A 40 -22.85 -6.10 12.59
N VAL A 41 -22.47 -4.95 12.05
CA VAL A 41 -21.73 -3.90 12.77
C VAL A 41 -22.38 -3.50 14.10
N SER A 42 -23.70 -3.68 14.25
CA SER A 42 -24.43 -3.47 15.50
C SER A 42 -24.04 -4.42 16.64
N ALA A 43 -23.48 -5.58 16.33
CA ALA A 43 -22.97 -6.55 17.31
C ALA A 43 -21.57 -6.20 17.83
N VAL A 44 -20.89 -5.21 17.25
CA VAL A 44 -19.59 -4.73 17.73
C VAL A 44 -19.82 -3.82 18.94
N PRO A 45 -19.41 -4.23 20.17
CA PRO A 45 -19.77 -3.53 21.41
C PRO A 45 -19.29 -2.09 21.46
N ASP A 46 -18.17 -1.77 20.78
CA ASP A 46 -17.63 -0.41 20.74
C ASP A 46 -17.09 -0.02 19.36
N ARG A 47 -18.01 0.16 18.41
CA ARG A 47 -17.71 0.61 17.04
C ARG A 47 -16.89 1.89 16.98
N ARG A 48 -17.01 2.78 17.97
CA ARG A 48 -16.26 4.06 18.01
C ARG A 48 -14.78 3.81 18.21
N VAL A 49 -14.43 2.89 19.12
CA VAL A 49 -13.04 2.49 19.35
C VAL A 49 -12.44 1.86 18.09
N LEU A 50 -13.21 1.03 17.36
CA LEU A 50 -12.76 0.48 16.08
C LEU A 50 -12.41 1.58 15.06
N TYR A 51 -13.30 2.54 14.82
CA TYR A 51 -13.02 3.60 13.84
C TYR A 51 -11.91 4.54 14.29
N LEU A 52 -11.86 4.89 15.58
CA LEU A 52 -10.78 5.73 16.12
C LEU A 52 -9.43 5.03 16.02
N GLY A 53 -9.37 3.74 16.37
CA GLY A 53 -8.18 2.93 16.22
C GLY A 53 -7.73 2.83 14.77
N LEU A 54 -8.65 2.50 13.85
CA LEU A 54 -8.36 2.43 12.42
C LEU A 54 -7.88 3.78 11.88
N PHE A 55 -8.54 4.87 12.27
CA PHE A 55 -8.16 6.23 11.89
C PHE A 55 -6.76 6.59 12.37
N LEU A 56 -6.46 6.40 13.66
CA LEU A 56 -5.16 6.77 14.24
C LEU A 56 -4.02 5.93 13.65
N VAL A 57 -4.21 4.62 13.52
CA VAL A 57 -3.22 3.73 12.89
C VAL A 57 -3.01 4.13 11.43
N SER A 58 -4.09 4.35 10.67
CA SER A 58 -3.99 4.78 9.28
C SER A 58 -3.29 6.13 9.13
N ALA A 59 -3.61 7.10 9.98
CA ALA A 59 -2.99 8.43 9.98
C ALA A 59 -1.49 8.35 10.27
N VAL A 60 -1.06 7.55 11.25
CA VAL A 60 0.36 7.34 11.57
C VAL A 60 1.09 6.68 10.40
N LEU A 61 0.53 5.61 9.83
CA LEU A 61 1.18 4.85 8.76
C LEU A 61 1.24 5.63 7.45
N PHE A 62 0.14 6.29 7.05
CA PHE A 62 0.15 7.18 5.88
C PHE A 62 1.05 8.40 6.11
N GLY A 63 1.02 9.00 7.30
CA GLY A 63 1.93 10.09 7.67
C GLY A 63 3.40 9.68 7.56
N ALA A 64 3.75 8.50 8.07
CA ALA A 64 5.09 7.92 7.94
C ALA A 64 5.48 7.66 6.48
N ALA A 65 4.55 7.14 5.66
CA ALA A 65 4.77 6.94 4.23
C ALA A 65 5.03 8.27 3.50
N MET A 66 4.23 9.31 3.78
CA MET A 66 4.42 10.65 3.20
C MET A 66 5.75 11.27 3.64
N TYR A 67 6.09 11.17 4.92
CA TYR A 67 7.31 11.69 5.51
C TYR A 67 8.57 11.03 4.94
N THR A 68 8.53 9.71 4.72
CA THR A 68 9.63 8.96 4.12
C THR A 68 9.73 9.20 2.62
N ALA A 69 8.61 9.28 1.91
CA ALA A 69 8.57 9.62 0.48
C ALA A 69 9.17 11.00 0.18
N GLY A 70 8.92 11.99 1.05
CA GLY A 70 9.54 13.32 0.94
C GLY A 70 11.06 13.36 1.16
N ARG A 71 11.67 12.24 1.58
CA ARG A 71 13.12 12.11 1.80
C ARG A 71 13.80 11.09 0.89
N LEU A 72 13.10 10.63 -0.15
CA LEU A 72 13.76 9.86 -1.20
C LEU A 72 14.82 10.73 -1.87
N THR A 73 15.96 10.13 -2.19
CA THR A 73 17.05 10.87 -2.84
C THR A 73 16.60 11.29 -4.23
N PRO A 74 16.62 12.59 -4.59
CA PRO A 74 16.23 13.02 -5.93
C PRO A 74 17.19 12.49 -7.01
N ALA A 75 16.69 12.27 -8.22
CA ALA A 75 17.55 11.86 -9.33
C ALA A 75 18.52 13.01 -9.70
N SER A 76 19.84 12.74 -9.65
CA SER A 76 20.83 13.71 -10.12
C SER A 76 20.88 13.73 -11.65
N PRO A 77 21.13 14.88 -12.29
CA PRO A 77 21.23 14.97 -13.76
C PRO A 77 22.24 13.94 -14.30
N GLY A 78 21.78 13.07 -15.21
CA GLY A 78 22.60 12.02 -15.82
C GLY A 78 22.66 10.68 -15.05
N THR A 79 21.97 10.55 -13.90
CA THR A 79 21.85 9.26 -13.20
C THR A 79 20.94 8.33 -13.98
N SER A 80 21.37 7.08 -14.21
CA SER A 80 20.51 6.09 -14.85
C SER A 80 19.34 5.73 -13.93
N GLN A 81 18.17 5.45 -14.51
CA GLN A 81 16.99 5.04 -13.75
C GLN A 81 17.26 3.81 -12.88
N ASP A 82 18.05 2.87 -13.37
CA ASP A 82 18.41 1.66 -12.64
C ASP A 82 19.28 1.98 -11.41
N ASP A 83 20.22 2.92 -11.52
CA ASP A 83 21.06 3.33 -10.39
C ASP A 83 20.24 4.02 -9.29
N TRP A 84 19.28 4.85 -9.68
CA TRP A 84 18.35 5.46 -8.72
C TRP A 84 17.53 4.40 -7.98
N TRP A 85 17.01 3.40 -8.71
CA TRP A 85 16.27 2.30 -8.11
C TRP A 85 17.17 1.44 -7.20
N ARG A 86 18.42 1.15 -7.56
CA ARG A 86 19.34 0.42 -6.65
C ARG A 86 19.49 1.14 -5.31
N ALA A 87 19.59 2.46 -5.32
CA ALA A 87 19.76 3.25 -4.10
C ALA A 87 18.48 3.39 -3.27
N ASN A 88 17.30 3.43 -3.90
CA ASN A 88 16.04 3.78 -3.24
C ASN A 88 15.04 2.62 -3.09
N LEU A 89 15.23 1.48 -3.78
CA LEU A 89 14.22 0.40 -3.86
C LEU A 89 13.75 -0.05 -2.49
N GLY A 90 14.66 -0.30 -1.54
CA GLY A 90 14.28 -0.73 -0.18
C GLY A 90 13.41 0.29 0.55
N ARG A 91 13.71 1.58 0.42
CA ARG A 91 12.90 2.66 1.02
C ARG A 91 11.53 2.77 0.35
N VAL A 92 11.48 2.63 -0.97
CA VAL A 92 10.23 2.65 -1.73
C VAL A 92 9.33 1.47 -1.38
N VAL A 93 9.89 0.27 -1.24
CA VAL A 93 9.14 -0.91 -0.75
C VAL A 93 8.60 -0.67 0.66
N GLY A 94 9.40 -0.04 1.54
CA GLY A 94 8.93 0.37 2.86
C GLY A 94 7.75 1.34 2.81
N ILE A 95 7.79 2.34 1.94
CA ILE A 95 6.68 3.28 1.69
C ILE A 95 5.43 2.51 1.23
N TRP A 96 5.57 1.58 0.28
CA TRP A 96 4.45 0.78 -0.19
C TRP A 96 3.85 -0.08 0.91
N ALA A 97 4.66 -0.74 1.74
CA ALA A 97 4.18 -1.53 2.88
C ALA A 97 3.42 -0.68 3.93
N LEU A 98 3.90 0.54 4.19
CA LEU A 98 3.23 1.49 5.08
C LEU A 98 1.86 1.93 4.54
N VAL A 99 1.71 2.01 3.21
CA VAL A 99 0.43 2.36 2.57
C VAL A 99 -0.50 1.13 2.47
N GLU A 100 0.05 -0.06 2.27
CA GLU A 100 -0.72 -1.31 2.16
C GLU A 100 -1.36 -1.70 3.49
N THR A 101 -0.63 -1.55 4.59
CA THR A 101 -1.10 -2.02 5.90
C THR A 101 -2.46 -1.42 6.31
N PRO A 102 -2.68 -0.09 6.25
CA PRO A 102 -4.00 0.52 6.45
C PRO A 102 -5.07 0.00 5.50
N ALA A 103 -4.71 -0.27 4.24
CA ALA A 103 -5.64 -0.77 3.23
C ALA A 103 -6.08 -2.21 3.51
N LEU A 104 -5.18 -3.07 3.99
CA LEU A 104 -5.56 -4.41 4.42
C LEU A 104 -6.40 -4.35 5.70
N LEU A 105 -6.01 -3.55 6.69
CA LEU A 105 -6.74 -3.43 7.96
C LEU A 105 -8.18 -2.94 7.76
N GLY A 106 -8.41 -1.94 6.92
CA GLY A 106 -9.77 -1.46 6.65
C GLY A 106 -10.62 -2.47 5.86
N THR A 107 -9.99 -3.28 5.00
CA THR A 107 -10.67 -4.36 4.27
C THR A 107 -11.00 -5.55 5.19
N ILE A 108 -10.12 -5.88 6.14
CA ILE A 108 -10.40 -6.85 7.21
C ILE A 108 -11.58 -6.37 8.07
N ALA A 109 -11.54 -5.11 8.50
CA ALA A 109 -12.65 -4.52 9.26
C ALA A 109 -13.96 -4.54 8.45
N TYR A 110 -13.90 -4.34 7.13
CA TYR A 110 -15.06 -4.47 6.26
C TYR A 110 -15.57 -5.91 6.22
N LEU A 111 -14.70 -6.90 6.01
CA LEU A 111 -15.10 -8.31 5.99
C LEU A 111 -15.76 -8.74 7.31
N LEU A 112 -15.25 -8.24 8.45
CA LEU A 112 -15.78 -8.61 9.77
C LEU A 112 -17.12 -7.95 10.11
N THR A 113 -17.39 -6.75 9.57
CA THR A 113 -18.52 -5.90 10.00
C THR A 113 -19.53 -5.53 8.91
N LEU A 114 -19.17 -5.73 7.65
CA LEU A 114 -19.80 -5.20 6.44
C LEU A 114 -20.08 -3.70 6.44
N ASP A 115 -19.35 -2.94 7.25
CA ASP A 115 -19.50 -1.50 7.27
C ASP A 115 -18.55 -0.83 6.25
N PHE A 116 -19.16 -0.20 5.24
CA PHE A 116 -18.45 0.57 4.22
C PHE A 116 -17.55 1.68 4.78
N ARG A 117 -17.79 2.18 6.00
CA ARG A 117 -16.94 3.21 6.62
C ARG A 117 -15.52 2.74 6.84
N SER A 118 -15.29 1.44 7.06
CA SER A 118 -13.92 0.92 7.19
C SER A 118 -13.15 0.91 5.87
N LEU A 119 -13.84 1.10 4.73
CA LEU A 119 -13.21 1.15 3.40
C LEU A 119 -12.51 2.48 3.10
N ILE A 120 -12.68 3.51 3.92
CA ILE A 120 -12.01 4.81 3.75
C ILE A 120 -10.49 4.65 3.71
N ALA A 121 -9.92 3.85 4.61
CA ALA A 121 -8.48 3.56 4.64
C ALA A 121 -8.01 2.80 3.38
N PRO A 122 -8.67 1.72 2.94
CA PRO A 122 -8.40 1.05 1.66
C PRO A 122 -8.43 1.97 0.45
N PHE A 123 -9.47 2.80 0.30
CA PHE A 123 -9.55 3.75 -0.82
C PHE A 123 -8.41 4.77 -0.78
N THR A 124 -8.09 5.31 0.40
CA THR A 124 -6.96 6.23 0.58
C THR A 124 -5.64 5.55 0.23
N GLY A 125 -5.43 4.31 0.70
CA GLY A 125 -4.24 3.52 0.39
C GLY A 125 -4.09 3.25 -1.10
N LEU A 126 -5.15 2.87 -1.80
CA LEU A 126 -5.15 2.66 -3.26
C LEU A 126 -4.78 3.95 -4.02
N LEU A 127 -5.35 5.10 -3.63
CA LEU A 127 -5.01 6.40 -4.22
C LEU A 127 -3.53 6.73 -4.03
N LEU A 128 -2.99 6.48 -2.83
CA LEU A 128 -1.56 6.67 -2.54
C LEU A 128 -0.69 5.69 -3.35
N PHE A 129 -1.09 4.42 -3.51
CA PHE A 129 -0.39 3.45 -4.34
C PHE A 129 -0.30 3.89 -5.80
N VAL A 130 -1.38 4.43 -6.36
CA VAL A 130 -1.40 5.00 -7.72
C VAL A 130 -0.46 6.19 -7.82
N ASN A 131 -0.39 7.02 -6.76
CA ASN A 131 0.50 8.18 -6.74
C ASN A 131 1.99 7.78 -6.59
N TYR A 132 2.28 6.73 -5.84
CA TYR A 132 3.61 6.16 -5.63
C TYR A 132 3.98 5.08 -6.65
N ARG A 133 3.37 5.10 -7.83
CA ARG A 133 3.70 4.16 -8.90
C ARG A 133 5.16 4.33 -9.36
N PRO A 134 5.85 3.24 -9.77
CA PRO A 134 7.25 3.27 -10.13
C PRO A 134 7.62 4.32 -11.20
N SER A 135 6.76 4.55 -12.19
CA SER A 135 7.03 5.56 -13.24
C SER A 135 7.16 6.97 -12.66
N ARG A 136 6.25 7.36 -11.76
CA ARG A 136 6.24 8.70 -11.14
C ARG A 136 7.38 8.94 -10.16
N LEU A 137 7.85 7.89 -9.49
CA LEU A 137 8.91 8.02 -8.50
C LEU A 137 10.28 8.20 -9.16
N ALA A 138 10.49 7.62 -10.34
CA ALA A 138 11.73 7.75 -11.11
C ALA A 138 11.80 9.01 -11.99
N GLU A 139 10.68 9.71 -12.18
CA GLU A 139 10.59 10.99 -12.91
C GLU A 139 10.91 12.21 -12.03
N ARG A 140 11.10 12.03 -10.71
CA ARG A 140 11.37 13.09 -9.72
C ARG A 140 12.86 13.22 -9.40
#